data_AF-A0A382WS34-F1
#
_entry.id   AF-A0A382WS34-F1
#
_cell.length_a   1.000
_cell.length_b   1.000
_cell.length_c   1.000
_cell.angle_alpha   90.00
_cell.angle_beta   90.00
_cell.angle_gamma   90.00
#
_symmetry.space_group_name_H-M   'P 1'
#
loop_
_entity.id
_entity.type
_entity.pdbx_description
1 polymer ?
#
loop_
_entity_poly.entity_id
_entity_poly.type
_entity_poly.pdbx_seq_one_letter_code
_entity_poly.pdbx_strand_id
1 'polypeptide(L)' 'MVAQKVPPQNAWARNEVDRFILAKLKANDLRPSKEASPLALVRRVTHDLTGLPPAPKETEEFLEAYKKDS' A
#
# COMPACT_ATOMS: atom_id res chain seq x y z
N MET A 1 12.90 28.96 4.44
CA MET A 1 12.36 27.62 4.13
C MET A 1 11.18 27.39 5.06
N VAL A 2 9.97 27.09 4.56
CA VAL A 2 8.83 26.82 5.43
C VAL A 2 8.87 25.33 5.77
N ALA A 3 9.22 24.98 7.00
CA ALA A 3 9.09 23.59 7.45
C ALA A 3 7.58 23.28 7.50
N GLN A 4 7.09 22.48 6.55
CA GLN A 4 5.69 22.10 6.56
C GLN A 4 5.45 21.14 7.71
N LYS A 5 4.65 21.55 8.70
CA LYS A 5 4.35 20.76 9.88
C LYS A 5 3.66 19.45 9.46
N VAL A 6 4.26 18.32 9.86
CA VAL A 6 3.71 17.00 9.53
C VAL A 6 2.34 16.83 10.20
N PRO A 7 1.27 16.44 9.48
CA PRO A 7 -0.09 16.30 10.03
C PRO A 7 -0.15 15.35 11.22
N PRO A 8 -1.16 15.39 12.11
CA PRO A 8 -1.22 14.51 13.28
C PRO A 8 -1.35 13.02 12.91
N GLN A 9 -0.87 12.14 13.79
CA GLN A 9 -0.99 10.70 13.61
C GLN A 9 -2.42 10.21 13.81
N ASN A 10 -2.75 9.09 13.15
CA ASN A 10 -4.05 8.44 13.21
C ASN A 10 -3.85 6.93 13.01
N ALA A 11 -4.89 6.14 13.30
CA ALA A 11 -4.82 4.67 13.25
C ALA A 11 -4.63 4.07 11.84
N TRP A 12 -4.88 4.83 10.77
CA TRP A 12 -4.70 4.37 9.39
C TRP A 12 -3.26 4.57 8.89
N ALA A 13 -2.60 5.65 9.33
CA ALA A 13 -1.27 6.00 8.86
C ALA A 13 -0.17 5.16 9.53
N ARG A 14 0.61 4.44 8.73
CA ARG A 14 1.77 3.65 9.18
C ARG A 14 3.04 4.51 9.29
N ASN A 15 3.14 5.58 8.50
CA ASN A 15 4.30 6.49 8.52
C ASN A 15 3.90 7.97 8.31
N GLU A 16 4.90 8.85 8.21
CA GLU A 16 4.70 10.29 8.02
C GLU A 16 4.12 10.65 6.64
N VAL A 17 4.44 9.88 5.59
CA VAL A 17 3.92 10.09 4.25
C VAL A 17 2.41 9.83 4.22
N ASP A 18 1.95 8.76 4.87
CA ASP A 18 0.52 8.44 4.99
C ASP A 18 -0.27 9.57 5.66
N ARG A 19 0.34 10.29 6.61
CA ARG A 19 -0.28 11.43 7.29
C ARG A 19 -0.55 12.58 6.32
N PHE A 20 0.38 12.85 5.40
CA PHE A 20 0.17 13.86 4.34
C PHE A 20 -0.87 13.40 3.31
N ILE A 21 -0.84 12.13 2.90
CA ILE A 21 -1.82 11.57 1.96
C ILE A 21 -3.22 11.65 2.56
N LEU A 22 -3.41 11.22 3.81
CA LEU A 22 -4.71 11.28 4.46
C LEU A 22 -5.21 12.71 4.62
N ALA A 23 -4.33 13.67 4.94
CA ALA A 23 -4.71 15.07 5.02
C ALA A 23 -5.26 15.58 3.68
N LYS A 24 -4.64 15.21 2.56
CA LYS A 24 -5.13 15.56 1.22
C LYS A 24 -6.41 14.83 0.83
N LEU A 25 -6.55 13.54 1.15
CA LEU A 25 -7.79 12.80 0.92
C LEU A 25 -8.97 13.48 1.64
N LYS A 26 -8.82 13.78 2.93
CA LYS A 26 -9.85 14.47 3.73
C LYS A 26 -10.20 15.85 3.18
N ALA A 27 -9.20 16.62 2.74
CA ALA A 27 -9.43 17.93 2.15
C ALA A 27 -10.24 17.88 0.84
N ASN A 28 -10.25 16.73 0.17
CA ASN A 28 -11.03 16.49 -1.06
C ASN A 28 -12.27 15.62 -0.82
N ASP A 29 -12.70 15.45 0.43
CA ASP A 29 -13.82 14.57 0.83
C ASP A 29 -13.68 13.10 0.36
N LEU A 30 -12.44 12.63 0.24
CA LEU A 30 -12.10 11.26 -0.11
C LEU A 30 -11.71 10.45 1.13
N ARG A 31 -11.91 9.14 1.04
CA ARG A 31 -11.49 8.16 2.05
C ARG A 31 -10.43 7.23 1.47
N PRO A 32 -9.49 6.74 2.29
CA PRO A 32 -8.58 5.70 1.84
C PRO A 32 -9.33 4.46 1.36
N SER A 33 -8.83 3.86 0.29
CA SER A 33 -9.32 2.55 -0.17
C SER A 33 -8.84 1.44 0.77
N LYS A 34 -9.56 0.32 0.78
CA LYS A 34 -9.12 -0.89 1.48
C LYS A 34 -7.83 -1.41 0.85
N GLU A 35 -6.92 -1.92 1.68
CA GLU A 35 -5.73 -2.63 1.22
C GLU A 35 -6.12 -3.83 0.34
N ALA A 36 -5.39 -4.00 -0.76
CA ALA A 36 -5.59 -5.13 -1.65
C ALA A 36 -5.15 -6.44 -0.98
N SER A 37 -5.75 -7.56 -1.37
CA SER A 37 -5.28 -8.85 -0.87
C SER A 37 -3.86 -9.14 -1.39
N PRO A 38 -3.05 -9.93 -0.65
CA PRO A 38 -1.71 -10.30 -1.10
C PRO A 38 -1.70 -10.99 -2.47
N LEU A 39 -2.73 -11.80 -2.74
CA LEU A 39 -2.93 -12.44 -4.05
C LEU A 39 -3.16 -11.42 -5.17
N ALA A 40 -3.90 -10.34 -4.91
CA ALA A 40 -4.09 -9.28 -5.89
C ALA A 40 -2.80 -8.48 -6.14
N LEU A 41 -2.00 -8.27 -5.09
CA LEU A 41 -0.71 -7.55 -5.19
C LEU A 41 0.29 -8.31 -6.06
N VAL A 42 0.55 -9.59 -5.77
CA VAL A 42 1.51 -10.39 -6.56
C VAL A 42 1.09 -10.52 -8.03
N ARG A 43 -0.20 -10.73 -8.29
CA ARG A 43 -0.70 -10.79 -9.67
C ARG A 43 -0.49 -9.48 -10.42
N ARG A 44 -0.79 -8.33 -9.79
CA ARG A 44 -0.66 -7.01 -10.43
C ARG A 44 0.80 -6.71 -10.75
N VAL A 45 1.69 -6.85 -9.77
CA VAL A 45 3.10 -6.48 -9.97
C VAL A 45 3.78 -7.38 -11.01
N THR A 46 3.51 -8.70 -11.02
CA THR A 46 4.10 -9.58 -12.04
C THR A 46 3.57 -9.24 -13.42
N HIS A 47 2.27 -8.96 -13.57
CA HIS A 47 1.69 -8.59 -14.85
C HIS A 47 2.21 -7.24 -15.35
N ASP A 48 2.28 -6.24 -14.48
CA ASP A 48 2.77 -4.89 -14.83
C ASP A 48 4.25 -4.91 -15.22
N LEU A 49 5.07 -5.73 -14.57
CA LEU A 49 6.52 -5.79 -14.81
C LEU A 49 6.92 -6.75 -15.94
N THR A 50 6.19 -7.84 -16.15
CA THR A 50 6.59 -8.93 -17.06
C THR A 50 5.59 -9.22 -18.17
N GLY A 51 4.35 -8.74 -18.04
CA GLY A 51 3.23 -9.10 -18.91
C GLY A 51 2.62 -10.47 -18.62
N LEU A 52 3.20 -11.27 -17.72
CA LEU A 52 2.77 -12.64 -17.41
C LEU A 52 2.17 -12.73 -16.00
N PRO A 53 1.28 -13.70 -15.72
CA PRO A 53 0.88 -14.00 -14.35
C PRO A 53 2.04 -14.64 -13.56
N PRO A 54 2.04 -14.57 -12.22
CA PRO A 54 3.02 -15.28 -11.40
C PRO A 54 2.86 -16.79 -11.52
N ALA A 55 3.97 -17.52 -11.38
CA ALA A 55 3.94 -18.96 -11.22
C ALA A 55 3.28 -19.34 -9.88
N PRO A 56 2.71 -20.56 -9.75
CA PRO A 56 2.11 -21.02 -8.49
C PRO A 56 3.08 -20.92 -7.30
N LYS A 57 4.33 -21.36 -7.49
CA LYS A 57 5.38 -21.31 -6.47
C LYS A 57 5.71 -19.88 -6.03
N GLU A 58 5.82 -18.94 -6.96
CA GLU A 58 6.07 -17.53 -6.65
C GLU A 58 4.91 -16.91 -5.86
N THR A 59 3.68 -17.32 -6.17
CA THR A 59 2.50 -16.89 -5.41
C THR A 59 2.57 -17.41 -3.97
N GLU A 60 2.86 -18.70 -3.78
CA GLU A 60 3.01 -19.30 -2.44
C GLU A 60 4.11 -18.62 -1.63
N GLU A 61 5.30 -18.43 -2.23
CA GLU A 61 6.44 -17.75 -1.59
C GLU A 61 6.09 -16.30 -1.21
N PHE A 62 5.40 -15.56 -2.09
CA PHE A 62 4.96 -14.21 -1.80
C PHE A 62 3.93 -14.17 -0.65
N LEU A 63 2.96 -15.08 -0.63
CA LEU A 63 1.96 -15.14 0.44
C LEU A 63 2.60 -15.41 1.80
N GLU A 64 3.62 -16.28 1.87
CA GLU A 64 4.36 -16.54 3.11
C GLU A 64 5.28 -15.40 3.51
N ALA A 65 5.91 -14.72 2.55
CA ALA A 65 6.69 -13.51 2.83
C ALA A 65 5.81 -12.36 3.35
N TYR A 66 4.67 -12.10 2.68
CA TYR A 66 3.74 -11.04 3.07
C TYR A 66 3.22 -11.20 4.49
N LYS A 67 2.89 -12.43 4.92
CA LYS A 67 2.45 -12.72 6.30
C LYS A 67 3.52 -12.38 7.35
N LYS A 68 4.81 -12.45 7.01
CA LYS A 68 5.92 -12.15 7.94
C LYS A 68 6.16 -10.64 8.05
N ASP A 69 5.87 -9.90 6.98
CA ASP A 69 6.12 -8.46 6.87
C ASP A 69 4.92 -7.58 7.26
N SER A 70 3.73 -8.18 7.43
CA SER A 70 2.47 -7.48 7.79
C SER A 70 2.25 -7.40 9.29
#